data_AF-A0A7U9WT77-F1
#
_entry.id   AF-A0A7U9WT77-F1
#
_cell.length_a   1.000
_cell.length_b   1.000
_cell.length_c   1.000
_cell.angle_alpha   90.00
_cell.angle_beta   90.00
_cell.angle_gamma   90.00
#
_symmetry.space_group_name_H-M   'P 1'
#
loop_
_entity.id
_entity.type
_entity.pdbx_description
1 polymer ?
#
loop_
_entity_poly.entity_id
_entity_poly.type
_entity_poly.pdbx_seq_one_letter_code
_entity_poly.pdbx_strand_id
1 'polypeptide(L)'
;MERKNRDKRVSLLGVYDYTVWLTYFGLFISIVGIMEGLHGRKTMAIFCLAFSGLCDAFDGRIARKKKDRTEDEKAFGIQIDSLCDIVCFGVFPSVICFTLGVNGAAGMLVIAWYCICGVIRLAQFNVTAQGRLGRTEEKPCYRGLPITSAAVVLPVMYLVGTWIPAGIFVPLLHLILAAMGLLFVIDLPFPKLKGKGLAFFAGIVAAVLFLLLAGEEWGC
;
A
#
# COMPACT_ATOMS: atom_id res chain seq x y z
N MET A 1 24.82 -41.28 -31.26
CA MET A 1 23.66 -40.36 -31.32
C MET A 1 22.68 -40.79 -30.25
N GLU A 2 22.69 -40.21 -29.05
CA GLU A 2 21.55 -40.32 -28.13
C GLU A 2 21.39 -38.98 -27.41
N ARG A 3 20.42 -38.20 -27.89
CA ARG A 3 19.98 -36.95 -27.29
C ARG A 3 18.81 -37.28 -26.36
N LYS A 4 18.92 -36.77 -25.13
CA LYS A 4 17.85 -36.07 -24.41
C LYS A 4 16.79 -36.94 -23.76
N ASN A 5 17.04 -37.31 -22.51
CA ASN A 5 15.99 -37.35 -21.50
C ASN A 5 16.42 -36.51 -20.29
N ARG A 6 16.37 -35.18 -20.48
CA ARG A 6 16.50 -34.24 -19.37
C ARG A 6 15.10 -34.06 -18.82
N ASP A 7 14.84 -34.69 -17.68
CA ASP A 7 13.65 -34.54 -16.86
C ASP A 7 13.35 -33.04 -16.72
N LYS A 8 12.38 -32.53 -17.48
CA LYS A 8 11.94 -31.14 -17.38
C LYS A 8 11.10 -31.05 -16.11
N ARG A 9 11.76 -30.95 -14.95
CA ARG A 9 11.09 -30.48 -13.75
C ARG A 9 10.45 -29.14 -14.09
N VAL A 10 9.13 -29.07 -13.99
CA VAL A 10 8.38 -27.83 -14.17
C VAL A 10 8.80 -26.92 -13.03
N SER A 11 9.77 -26.04 -13.27
CA SER A 11 10.19 -25.02 -12.31
C SER A 11 9.20 -23.87 -12.37
N LEU A 12 8.60 -23.53 -11.22
CA LEU A 12 7.79 -22.33 -11.09
C LEU A 12 8.65 -21.10 -11.42
N LEU A 13 8.07 -20.15 -12.17
CA LEU A 13 8.71 -18.86 -12.45
C LEU A 13 8.57 -17.96 -11.22
N GLY A 14 9.68 -17.52 -10.66
CA GLY A 14 9.70 -16.54 -9.57
C GLY A 14 10.35 -17.05 -8.29
N VAL A 15 10.42 -16.15 -7.30
CA VAL A 15 10.99 -16.40 -5.97
C VAL A 15 9.84 -16.49 -4.96
N TYR A 16 9.79 -17.60 -4.21
CA TYR A 16 8.70 -17.92 -3.27
C TYR A 16 9.17 -17.91 -1.82
N ASP A 17 9.96 -16.90 -1.46
CA ASP A 17 10.37 -16.66 -0.09
C ASP A 17 9.18 -16.26 0.81
N TYR A 18 9.26 -16.57 2.10
CA TYR A 18 8.22 -16.25 3.10
C TYR A 18 7.86 -14.75 3.19
N THR A 19 8.78 -13.87 2.80
CA THR A 19 8.53 -12.43 2.65
C THR A 19 7.63 -12.13 1.47
N VAL A 20 7.90 -12.75 0.31
CA VAL A 20 7.12 -12.53 -0.92
C VAL A 20 5.70 -13.10 -0.75
N TRP A 21 5.57 -14.21 -0.01
CA TRP A 21 4.27 -14.74 0.41
C TRP A 21 3.44 -13.73 1.20
N LEU A 22 4.07 -12.92 2.07
CA LEU A 22 3.35 -11.89 2.82
C LEU A 22 2.91 -10.74 1.90
N THR A 23 3.74 -10.35 0.93
CA THR A 23 3.35 -9.40 -0.13
C THR A 23 2.14 -9.91 -0.91
N TYR A 24 2.15 -11.17 -1.34
CA TYR A 24 1.03 -11.80 -2.06
C TYR A 24 -0.23 -11.88 -1.21
N PHE A 25 -0.10 -12.14 0.09
CA PHE A 25 -1.23 -12.16 1.01
C PHE A 25 -1.84 -10.76 1.17
N GLY A 26 -1.02 -9.72 1.32
CA GLY A 26 -1.49 -8.32 1.35
C GLY A 26 -2.21 -7.91 0.06
N LEU A 27 -1.70 -8.35 -1.10
CA LEU A 27 -2.34 -8.16 -2.40
C LEU A 27 -3.70 -8.87 -2.47
N PHE A 28 -3.77 -10.13 -2.05
CA PHE A 28 -5.02 -10.89 -2.04
C PHE A 28 -6.10 -10.18 -1.23
N ILE A 29 -5.76 -9.68 -0.03
CA ILE A 29 -6.69 -8.93 0.83
C ILE A 29 -7.14 -7.64 0.16
N SER A 30 -6.23 -6.94 -0.52
CA SER A 30 -6.59 -5.70 -1.23
C SER A 30 -7.54 -5.98 -2.39
N ILE A 31 -7.35 -7.08 -3.13
CA ILE A 31 -8.27 -7.49 -4.21
C ILE A 31 -9.66 -7.81 -3.65
N VAL A 32 -9.73 -8.59 -2.56
CA VAL A 32 -11.00 -8.87 -1.88
C VAL A 32 -11.67 -7.57 -1.41
N GLY A 33 -10.90 -6.66 -0.81
CA GLY A 33 -11.41 -5.37 -0.37
C GLY A 33 -11.93 -4.49 -1.50
N ILE A 34 -11.28 -4.49 -2.67
CA ILE A 34 -11.79 -3.81 -3.88
C ILE A 34 -13.17 -4.37 -4.24
N MET A 35 -13.31 -5.70 -4.29
CA MET A 35 -14.57 -6.36 -4.62
C MET A 35 -15.67 -6.01 -3.61
N GLU A 36 -15.38 -6.06 -2.31
CA GLU A 36 -16.33 -5.70 -1.26
C GLU A 36 -16.78 -4.23 -1.35
N GLY A 37 -15.85 -3.32 -1.69
CA GLY A 37 -16.16 -1.90 -1.92
C GLY A 37 -17.12 -1.71 -3.08
N LEU A 38 -16.90 -2.44 -4.19
CA LEU A 38 -17.78 -2.43 -5.35
C LEU A 38 -19.15 -3.06 -5.07
N HIS A 39 -19.24 -4.05 -4.18
CA HIS A 39 -20.50 -4.60 -3.69
C HIS A 39 -21.23 -3.69 -2.68
N GLY A 40 -20.68 -2.50 -2.39
CA GLY A 40 -21.29 -1.50 -1.50
C GLY A 40 -20.96 -1.70 -0.02
N ARG A 41 -20.17 -2.71 0.35
CA ARG A 41 -19.72 -2.96 1.74
C ARG A 41 -18.48 -2.13 2.04
N LYS A 42 -18.69 -0.82 2.17
CA LYS A 42 -17.63 0.20 2.31
C LYS A 42 -16.77 0.00 3.57
N THR A 43 -17.39 -0.36 4.68
CA THR A 43 -16.68 -0.61 5.96
C THR A 43 -15.68 -1.76 5.82
N MET A 44 -16.11 -2.89 5.22
CA MET A 44 -15.24 -4.03 4.96
C MET A 44 -14.11 -3.71 3.98
N ALA A 45 -14.39 -2.97 2.91
CA ALA A 45 -13.36 -2.52 1.98
C ALA A 45 -12.28 -1.70 2.69
N ILE A 46 -12.68 -0.78 3.55
CA ILE A 46 -11.75 0.11 4.27
C ILE A 46 -10.98 -0.67 5.34
N PHE A 47 -11.61 -1.65 5.99
CA PHE A 47 -10.92 -2.60 6.87
C PHE A 47 -9.83 -3.37 6.11
N CYS A 48 -10.15 -3.94 4.94
CA CYS A 48 -9.19 -4.64 4.10
C CYS A 48 -8.01 -3.74 3.70
N LEU A 49 -8.26 -2.46 3.39
CA LEU A 49 -7.20 -1.49 3.06
C LEU A 49 -6.28 -1.23 4.26
N ALA A 50 -6.85 -1.01 5.44
CA ALA A 50 -6.05 -0.84 6.66
C ALA A 50 -5.25 -2.10 6.99
N PHE A 51 -5.85 -3.28 6.80
CA PHE A 51 -5.22 -4.56 7.09
C PHE A 51 -4.09 -4.88 6.10
N SER A 52 -4.25 -4.58 4.80
CA SER A 52 -3.17 -4.77 3.83
C SER A 52 -1.97 -3.85 4.11
N GLY A 53 -2.21 -2.62 4.56
CA GLY A 53 -1.17 -1.71 5.05
C GLY A 53 -0.42 -2.24 6.27
N LEU A 54 -1.13 -2.94 7.16
CA LEU A 54 -0.50 -3.60 8.30
C LEU A 54 0.40 -4.77 7.85
N CYS A 55 -0.06 -5.60 6.90
CA CYS A 55 0.74 -6.67 6.31
C CYS A 55 2.03 -6.14 5.65
N ASP A 56 1.93 -5.06 4.87
CA ASP A 56 3.09 -4.40 4.25
C ASP A 56 4.13 -3.92 5.29
N ALA A 57 3.66 -3.27 6.36
CA ALA A 57 4.53 -2.81 7.44
C ALA A 57 5.27 -3.97 8.14
N PHE A 58 4.64 -5.15 8.20
CA PHE A 58 5.27 -6.38 8.70
C PHE A 58 6.28 -6.95 7.69
N ASP A 59 5.94 -7.05 6.40
CA ASP A 59 6.85 -7.57 5.37
C ASP A 59 8.14 -6.78 5.30
N GLY A 60 8.05 -5.44 5.27
CA GLY A 60 9.22 -4.59 5.26
C GLY A 60 10.14 -4.79 6.48
N ARG A 61 9.60 -5.16 7.65
CA ARG A 61 10.41 -5.50 8.84
C ARG A 61 11.04 -6.88 8.75
N ILE A 62 10.30 -7.85 8.24
CA ILE A 62 10.74 -9.23 8.11
C ILE A 62 11.84 -9.33 7.05
N ALA A 63 11.65 -8.67 5.91
CA ALA A 63 12.63 -8.56 4.83
C ALA A 63 13.99 -7.97 5.29
N ARG A 64 13.98 -7.00 6.21
CA ARG A 64 15.20 -6.41 6.78
C ARG A 64 15.95 -7.32 7.76
N LYS A 65 15.30 -8.35 8.30
CA LYS A 65 15.92 -9.30 9.24
C LYS A 65 16.53 -10.51 8.53
N LYS A 66 16.17 -10.79 7.27
CA LYS A 66 16.75 -11.88 6.48
C LYS A 66 18.17 -11.49 6.05
N LYS A 67 19.18 -12.13 6.65
CA LYS A 67 20.60 -11.93 6.31
C LYS A 67 21.06 -12.79 5.13
N ASP A 68 20.35 -13.87 4.83
CA ASP A 68 20.69 -14.86 3.80
C ASP A 68 19.78 -14.71 2.57
N ARG A 69 19.91 -13.61 1.84
CA ARG A 69 19.28 -13.45 0.52
C ARG A 69 20.32 -13.38 -0.57
N THR A 70 20.07 -14.05 -1.68
CA THR A 70 20.83 -13.80 -2.90
C THR A 70 20.47 -12.42 -3.46
N GLU A 71 21.39 -11.81 -4.22
CA GLU A 71 21.14 -10.49 -4.84
C GLU A 71 19.94 -10.54 -5.81
N ASP A 72 19.75 -11.67 -6.51
CA ASP A 72 18.62 -11.89 -7.42
C ASP A 72 17.28 -11.97 -6.67
N GLU A 73 17.21 -12.68 -5.53
CA GLU A 73 16.01 -12.74 -4.67
C GLU A 73 15.62 -11.36 -4.14
N LYS A 74 16.63 -10.55 -3.79
CA LYS A 74 16.42 -9.20 -3.28
C LYS A 74 15.95 -8.25 -4.39
N ALA A 75 16.54 -8.34 -5.58
CA ALA A 75 16.11 -7.56 -6.74
C ALA A 75 14.68 -7.91 -7.16
N PHE A 76 14.33 -9.20 -7.21
CA PHE A 76 12.98 -9.66 -7.49
C PHE A 76 11.98 -9.18 -6.42
N GLY A 77 12.35 -9.31 -5.14
CA GLY A 77 11.56 -8.84 -4.02
C GLY A 77 11.21 -7.35 -4.10
N ILE A 78 12.16 -6.49 -4.50
CA ILE A 78 11.92 -5.05 -4.67
C ILE A 78 10.91 -4.77 -5.79
N GLN A 79 10.98 -5.52 -6.90
CA GLN A 79 10.04 -5.34 -8.02
C GLN A 79 8.62 -5.78 -7.64
N ILE A 80 8.49 -6.96 -7.03
CA ILE A 80 7.17 -7.52 -6.72
C ILE A 80 6.47 -6.70 -5.62
N ASP A 81 7.21 -6.20 -4.65
CA ASP A 81 6.74 -5.26 -3.61
C ASP A 81 6.16 -4.00 -4.25
N SER A 82 6.91 -3.36 -5.16
CA SER A 82 6.44 -2.16 -5.87
C SER A 82 5.19 -2.40 -6.73
N LEU A 83 5.09 -3.57 -7.38
CA LEU A 83 3.92 -3.94 -8.18
C LEU A 83 2.69 -4.26 -7.32
N CYS A 84 2.88 -4.87 -6.15
CA CYS A 84 1.79 -5.09 -5.22
C CYS A 84 1.34 -3.77 -4.58
N ASP A 85 2.28 -2.90 -4.22
CA ASP A 85 2.02 -1.58 -3.64
C ASP A 85 1.14 -0.70 -4.52
N ILE A 86 1.36 -0.69 -5.84
CA ILE A 86 0.51 0.13 -6.73
C ILE A 86 -0.94 -0.39 -6.73
N VAL A 87 -1.17 -1.69 -6.59
CA VAL A 87 -2.53 -2.25 -6.51
C VAL A 87 -3.13 -1.98 -5.13
N CYS A 88 -2.38 -2.26 -4.07
CA CYS A 88 -2.83 -2.15 -2.67
C CYS A 88 -3.05 -0.70 -2.22
N PHE A 89 -2.20 0.24 -2.65
CA PHE A 89 -2.18 1.61 -2.13
C PHE A 89 -2.35 2.69 -3.21
N GLY A 90 -2.28 2.32 -4.50
CA GLY A 90 -2.69 3.18 -5.60
C GLY A 90 -4.14 2.89 -5.98
N VAL A 91 -4.35 1.76 -6.65
CA VAL A 91 -5.63 1.40 -7.27
C VAL A 91 -6.74 1.21 -6.23
N PHE A 92 -6.48 0.47 -5.15
CA PHE A 92 -7.50 0.15 -4.17
C PHE A 92 -8.10 1.41 -3.47
N PRO A 93 -7.28 2.32 -2.91
CA PRO A 93 -7.73 3.64 -2.45
C PRO A 93 -8.58 4.41 -3.46
N SER A 94 -8.16 4.44 -4.72
CA SER A 94 -8.89 5.12 -5.79
C SER A 94 -10.28 4.54 -6.03
N VAL A 95 -10.39 3.21 -6.07
CA VAL A 95 -11.68 2.53 -6.24
C VAL A 95 -12.59 2.77 -5.04
N ILE A 96 -12.07 2.64 -3.80
CA ILE A 96 -12.87 2.93 -2.61
C ILE A 96 -13.39 4.37 -2.64
N CYS A 97 -12.52 5.35 -2.92
CA CYS A 97 -12.93 6.76 -2.96
C CYS A 97 -13.99 7.04 -4.02
N PHE A 98 -13.89 6.38 -5.18
CA PHE A 98 -14.93 6.42 -6.20
C PHE A 98 -16.28 5.93 -5.65
N THR A 99 -16.30 4.78 -4.94
CA THR A 99 -17.52 4.24 -4.32
C THR A 99 -18.05 5.08 -3.15
N LEU A 100 -17.21 5.94 -2.55
CA LEU A 100 -17.58 6.88 -1.49
C LEU A 100 -18.17 8.21 -2.01
N GLY A 101 -18.10 8.46 -3.32
CA GLY A 101 -18.69 9.65 -3.94
C GLY A 101 -17.69 10.56 -4.67
N VAL A 102 -16.42 10.18 -4.75
CA VAL A 102 -15.42 10.85 -5.61
C VAL A 102 -15.64 10.43 -7.06
N ASN A 103 -16.77 10.84 -7.63
CA ASN A 103 -17.22 10.47 -8.97
C ASN A 103 -17.39 11.70 -9.88
N GLY A 104 -17.85 11.48 -11.12
CA GLY A 104 -17.94 12.53 -12.14
C GLY A 104 -16.57 12.95 -12.69
N ALA A 105 -16.56 13.97 -13.56
CA ALA A 105 -15.35 14.41 -14.26
C ALA A 105 -14.24 14.87 -13.30
N ALA A 106 -14.59 15.66 -12.28
CA ALA A 106 -13.62 16.13 -11.28
C ALA A 106 -13.05 14.97 -10.45
N GLY A 107 -13.89 14.03 -10.00
CA GLY A 107 -13.45 12.84 -9.26
C GLY A 107 -12.50 11.97 -10.07
N MET A 108 -12.83 11.72 -11.35
CA MET A 108 -11.95 10.96 -12.25
C MET A 108 -10.58 11.63 -12.44
N LEU A 109 -10.53 12.95 -12.59
CA LEU A 109 -9.27 13.69 -12.72
C LEU A 109 -8.41 13.57 -11.45
N VAL A 110 -9.01 13.73 -10.27
CA VAL A 110 -8.31 13.62 -8.98
C VAL A 110 -7.81 12.20 -8.74
N ILE A 111 -8.62 11.19 -9.06
CA ILE A 111 -8.23 9.78 -8.97
C ILE A 111 -7.08 9.47 -9.93
N ALA A 112 -7.15 9.92 -11.18
CA ALA A 112 -6.09 9.71 -12.17
C ALA A 112 -4.79 10.40 -11.72
N TRP A 113 -4.88 11.63 -11.23
CA TRP A 113 -3.75 12.36 -10.64
C TRP A 113 -3.10 11.57 -9.50
N TYR A 114 -3.89 11.12 -8.53
CA TYR A 114 -3.42 10.32 -7.40
C TYR A 114 -2.68 9.06 -7.85
N CYS A 115 -3.24 8.30 -8.79
CA CYS A 115 -2.63 7.09 -9.34
C CYS A 115 -1.29 7.39 -10.05
N ILE A 116 -1.25 8.40 -10.90
CA ILE A 116 -0.03 8.79 -11.63
C ILE A 116 1.08 9.18 -10.65
N CYS A 117 0.75 10.00 -9.64
CA CYS A 117 1.68 10.37 -8.58
C CYS A 117 2.18 9.16 -7.79
N GLY A 118 1.31 8.19 -7.49
CA GLY A 118 1.68 6.93 -6.84
C GLY A 118 2.67 6.11 -7.68
N VAL A 119 2.45 5.99 -8.99
CA VAL A 119 3.38 5.30 -9.90
C VAL A 119 4.75 6.00 -9.94
N ILE A 120 4.78 7.34 -10.07
CA ILE A 120 6.03 8.12 -10.06
C ILE A 120 6.81 7.87 -8.76
N ARG A 121 6.10 7.86 -7.63
CA ARG A 121 6.69 7.62 -6.32
C ARG A 121 7.32 6.23 -6.20
N LEU A 122 6.62 5.20 -6.65
CA LEU A 122 7.12 3.81 -6.66
C LEU A 122 8.29 3.64 -7.63
N ALA A 123 8.25 4.28 -8.80
CA ALA A 123 9.37 4.26 -9.74
C ALA A 123 10.64 4.89 -9.14
N GLN A 124 10.52 6.03 -8.46
CA GLN A 124 11.64 6.66 -7.75
C GLN A 124 12.18 5.81 -6.61
N PHE A 125 11.30 5.15 -5.85
CA PHE A 125 11.71 4.21 -4.81
C PHE A 125 12.50 3.03 -5.38
N ASN A 126 12.00 2.43 -6.47
CA ASN A 126 12.62 1.28 -7.13
C ASN A 126 14.01 1.62 -7.71
N VAL A 127 14.14 2.76 -8.40
CA VAL A 127 15.42 3.26 -8.92
C VAL A 127 16.42 3.52 -7.79
N THR A 128 15.96 4.15 -6.70
CA THR A 128 16.81 4.40 -5.52
C THR A 128 17.24 3.10 -4.85
N ALA A 129 16.36 2.10 -4.78
CA ALA A 129 16.66 0.79 -4.19
C ALA A 129 17.67 0.00 -5.04
N GLN A 130 17.53 0.03 -6.37
CA GLN A 130 18.50 -0.54 -7.31
C GLN A 130 19.88 0.12 -7.22
N GLY A 131 19.94 1.46 -7.15
CA GLY A 131 21.21 2.18 -6.99
C GLY A 131 21.97 1.84 -5.70
N ARG A 132 21.27 1.42 -4.65
CA ARG A 132 21.84 1.01 -3.36
C ARG A 132 22.37 -0.42 -3.34
N LEU A 133 21.91 -1.29 -4.24
CA LEU A 133 22.45 -2.65 -4.38
C LEU A 133 23.94 -2.61 -4.82
N GLY A 134 24.39 -1.50 -5.43
CA GLY A 134 25.78 -1.30 -5.87
C GLY A 134 26.66 -0.34 -5.03
N ARG A 135 26.13 0.32 -3.97
CA ARG A 135 26.90 1.27 -3.13
C ARG A 135 26.65 1.03 -1.64
N THR A 136 27.71 0.67 -0.91
CA THR A 136 27.69 0.27 0.50
C THR A 136 27.63 1.44 1.51
N GLU A 137 27.83 2.70 1.12
CA GLU A 137 28.19 3.75 2.09
C GLU A 137 27.34 5.03 2.14
N GLU A 138 26.31 5.23 1.32
CA GLU A 138 25.56 6.49 1.39
C GLU A 138 24.44 6.49 2.45
N LYS A 139 24.57 7.43 3.39
CA LYS A 139 23.65 7.69 4.52
C LYS A 139 22.19 7.72 4.06
N PRO A 140 21.25 7.15 4.85
CA PRO A 140 19.88 6.94 4.40
C PRO A 140 19.05 8.21 4.58
N CYS A 141 19.22 9.19 3.68
CA CYS A 141 18.24 10.27 3.54
C CYS A 141 17.07 9.72 2.72
N TYR A 142 16.04 9.25 3.43
CA TYR A 142 14.77 8.87 2.79
C TYR A 142 13.95 10.14 2.57
N ARG A 143 13.48 10.30 1.32
CA ARG A 143 12.81 11.50 0.81
C ARG A 143 11.36 11.15 0.44
N GLY A 144 10.38 11.94 0.88
CA GLY A 144 8.95 11.82 0.51
C GLY A 144 8.08 10.88 1.39
N LEU A 145 6.75 11.05 1.30
CA LEU A 145 5.77 10.22 2.02
C LEU A 145 5.66 8.81 1.37
N PRO A 146 5.58 7.71 2.15
CA PRO A 146 5.32 6.37 1.60
C PRO A 146 3.91 6.28 1.00
N ILE A 147 3.75 5.54 -0.11
CA ILE A 147 2.43 5.30 -0.71
C ILE A 147 1.49 4.55 0.27
N THR A 148 2.07 3.74 1.14
CA THR A 148 1.41 2.98 2.22
C THR A 148 0.67 3.86 3.23
N SER A 149 0.97 5.17 3.27
CA SER A 149 0.20 6.15 4.07
C SER A 149 -1.29 6.18 3.73
N ALA A 150 -1.67 5.80 2.51
CA ALA A 150 -3.07 5.68 2.09
C ALA A 150 -3.88 4.72 2.97
N ALA A 151 -3.25 3.64 3.44
CA ALA A 151 -3.86 2.66 4.34
C ALA A 151 -4.08 3.16 5.76
N VAL A 152 -3.62 4.37 6.09
CA VAL A 152 -3.90 5.03 7.38
C VAL A 152 -4.84 6.20 7.17
N VAL A 153 -4.54 7.07 6.20
CA VAL A 153 -5.28 8.32 5.96
C VAL A 153 -6.73 8.04 5.59
N LEU A 154 -6.99 7.11 4.67
CA LEU A 154 -8.36 6.85 4.22
C LEU A 154 -9.24 6.18 5.29
N PRO A 155 -8.78 5.14 6.01
CA PRO A 155 -9.57 4.57 7.11
C PRO A 155 -9.88 5.57 8.23
N VAL A 156 -8.90 6.40 8.62
CA VAL A 156 -9.13 7.48 9.61
C VAL A 156 -10.16 8.49 9.07
N MET A 157 -10.01 8.90 7.81
CA MET A 157 -10.93 9.86 7.20
C MET A 157 -12.36 9.30 7.10
N TYR A 158 -12.52 8.00 6.82
CA TYR A 158 -13.83 7.37 6.80
C TYR A 158 -14.50 7.36 8.17
N LEU A 159 -13.75 7.04 9.23
CA LEU A 159 -14.25 7.13 10.61
C LEU A 159 -14.63 8.55 10.99
N VAL A 160 -13.86 9.55 10.59
CA VAL A 160 -14.22 10.97 10.82
C VAL A 160 -15.46 11.35 9.99
N GLY A 161 -15.59 10.81 8.79
CA GLY A 161 -16.71 11.03 7.89
C GLY A 161 -18.07 10.62 8.45
N THR A 162 -18.12 9.65 9.38
CA THR A 162 -19.39 9.26 10.03
C THR A 162 -19.96 10.38 10.92
N TRP A 163 -19.15 11.36 11.30
CA TRP A 163 -19.54 12.49 12.14
C TRP A 163 -19.79 13.78 11.35
N ILE A 164 -19.54 13.76 10.03
CA ILE A 164 -19.57 14.95 9.18
C ILE A 164 -20.67 14.80 8.11
N PRO A 165 -21.40 15.89 7.76
CA PRO A 165 -22.35 15.85 6.67
C PRO A 165 -21.72 15.45 5.34
N ALA A 166 -22.44 14.67 4.53
CA ALA A 166 -21.98 14.19 3.23
C ALA A 166 -21.52 15.32 2.28
N GLY A 167 -22.16 16.49 2.36
CA GLY A 167 -21.81 17.68 1.57
C GLY A 167 -20.42 18.24 1.87
N ILE A 168 -19.84 17.95 3.03
CA ILE A 168 -18.48 18.34 3.41
C ILE A 168 -17.51 17.17 3.19
N PHE A 169 -17.96 15.94 3.46
CA PHE A 169 -17.15 14.73 3.34
C PHE A 169 -16.61 14.49 1.93
N VAL A 170 -17.45 14.60 0.90
CA VAL A 170 -17.04 14.31 -0.49
C VAL A 170 -16.02 15.34 -1.03
N PRO A 171 -16.22 16.66 -0.87
CA PRO A 171 -15.18 17.64 -1.23
C PRO A 171 -13.88 17.44 -0.46
N LEU A 172 -13.96 17.07 0.83
CA LEU A 172 -12.79 16.80 1.65
C LEU A 172 -12.00 15.58 1.14
N LEU A 173 -12.67 14.52 0.69
CA LEU A 173 -12.02 13.38 0.04
C LEU A 173 -11.28 13.79 -1.24
N HIS A 174 -11.87 14.64 -2.09
CA HIS A 174 -11.19 15.15 -3.28
C HIS A 174 -9.91 15.90 -2.90
N LEU A 175 -10.00 16.79 -1.91
CA LEU A 175 -8.87 17.58 -1.43
C LEU A 175 -7.76 16.69 -0.85
N ILE A 176 -8.12 15.66 -0.07
CA ILE A 176 -7.17 14.70 0.50
C ILE A 176 -6.48 13.90 -0.61
N LEU A 177 -7.20 13.37 -1.60
CA LEU A 177 -6.57 12.62 -2.71
C LEU A 177 -5.61 13.51 -3.51
N ALA A 178 -6.03 14.74 -3.83
CA ALA A 178 -5.17 15.69 -4.52
C ALA A 178 -3.91 16.03 -3.71
N ALA A 179 -4.08 16.30 -2.41
CA ALA A 179 -2.98 16.60 -1.49
C ALA A 179 -2.02 15.40 -1.32
N MET A 180 -2.55 14.18 -1.22
CA MET A 180 -1.74 12.96 -1.16
C MET A 180 -0.93 12.75 -2.44
N GLY A 181 -1.57 12.87 -3.61
CA GLY A 181 -0.87 12.77 -4.89
C GLY A 181 0.26 13.79 -5.00
N LEU A 182 0.00 15.04 -4.62
CA LEU A 182 1.03 16.07 -4.56
C LEU A 182 2.17 15.68 -3.59
N LEU A 183 1.83 15.23 -2.38
CA LEU A 183 2.79 14.85 -1.33
C LEU A 183 3.63 13.60 -1.68
N PHE A 184 3.15 12.74 -2.57
CA PHE A 184 3.93 11.63 -3.11
C PHE A 184 5.06 12.11 -4.04
N VAL A 185 4.85 13.22 -4.75
CA VAL A 185 5.86 13.75 -5.69
C VAL A 185 6.77 14.77 -5.00
N ILE A 186 6.28 15.49 -3.99
CA ILE A 186 7.10 16.47 -3.26
C ILE A 186 8.17 15.77 -2.42
N ASP A 187 9.38 16.25 -2.59
CA ASP A 187 10.55 15.87 -1.83
C ASP A 187 10.58 16.57 -0.46
N LEU A 188 9.70 16.15 0.45
CA LEU A 188 9.78 16.59 1.85
C LEU A 188 10.75 15.69 2.64
N PRO A 189 11.66 16.28 3.44
CA PRO A 189 12.51 15.54 4.36
C PRO A 189 11.66 15.04 5.53
N PHE A 190 11.05 13.86 5.40
CA PHE A 190 10.34 13.23 6.52
C PHE A 190 11.36 12.57 7.48
N PRO A 191 11.40 12.95 8.77
CA PRO A 191 12.26 12.29 9.74
C PRO A 191 11.83 10.82 9.91
N LYS A 192 12.80 9.89 9.86
CA LYS A 192 12.52 8.46 10.04
C LYS A 192 11.81 8.22 11.37
N LEU A 193 10.62 7.63 11.30
CA LEU A 193 9.92 7.08 12.47
C LEU A 193 10.65 5.81 12.94
N LYS A 194 11.67 5.98 13.78
CA LYS A 194 12.37 4.88 14.45
C LYS A 194 11.58 4.43 15.68
N GLY A 195 11.48 3.11 15.87
CA GLY A 195 11.00 2.47 17.10
C GLY A 195 9.59 2.89 17.52
N LYS A 196 9.52 3.86 18.44
CA LYS A 196 8.29 4.36 19.05
C LYS A 196 7.32 4.98 18.03
N GLY A 197 7.83 5.67 17.02
CA GLY A 197 7.01 6.28 15.97
C GLY A 197 6.25 5.25 15.13
N LEU A 198 6.92 4.19 14.70
CA LEU A 198 6.28 3.12 13.92
C LEU A 198 5.32 2.28 14.77
N ALA A 199 5.61 2.09 16.06
CA ALA A 199 4.68 1.46 16.99
C ALA A 199 3.42 2.33 17.21
N PHE A 200 3.58 3.66 17.26
CA PHE A 200 2.46 4.59 17.30
C PHE A 200 1.59 4.51 16.04
N PHE A 201 2.19 4.49 14.84
CA PHE A 201 1.45 4.29 13.58
C PHE A 201 0.71 2.95 13.53
N ALA A 202 1.39 1.86 13.88
CA ALA A 202 0.75 0.55 13.97
C ALA A 202 -0.38 0.52 15.00
N GLY A 203 -0.22 1.24 16.12
CA GLY A 203 -1.26 1.42 17.14
C GLY A 203 -2.48 2.18 16.61
N ILE A 204 -2.28 3.24 15.82
CA ILE A 204 -3.38 3.95 15.15
C ILE A 204 -4.12 3.00 14.20
N VAL A 205 -3.39 2.28 13.34
CA VAL A 205 -4.01 1.33 12.41
C VAL A 205 -4.78 0.24 13.15
N ALA A 206 -4.20 -0.35 14.19
CA ALA A 206 -4.87 -1.35 15.02
C ALA A 206 -6.12 -0.79 15.73
N ALA A 207 -6.05 0.44 16.25
CA ALA A 207 -7.19 1.11 16.86
C ALA A 207 -8.29 1.39 15.83
N VAL A 208 -7.93 1.83 14.62
CA VAL A 208 -8.89 2.05 13.52
C VAL A 208 -9.53 0.74 13.09
N LEU A 209 -8.75 -0.34 12.93
CA LEU A 209 -9.27 -1.68 12.63
C LEU A 209 -10.25 -2.15 13.72
N PHE A 210 -9.87 -1.98 15.00
CA PHE A 210 -10.73 -2.31 16.12
C PHE A 210 -12.03 -1.49 16.12
N LEU A 211 -11.97 -0.19 15.86
CA LEU A 211 -13.15 0.68 15.78
C LEU A 211 -14.05 0.34 14.59
N LEU A 212 -13.48 -0.05 13.44
CA LEU A 212 -14.25 -0.49 12.27
C LEU A 212 -15.00 -1.80 12.55
N LEU A 213 -14.34 -2.77 13.20
CA LEU A 213 -14.97 -4.03 13.62
C LEU A 213 -16.02 -3.81 14.70
N ALA A 214 -15.68 -3.01 15.73
CA ALA A 214 -16.60 -2.68 16.80
C ALA A 214 -17.82 -1.98 16.21
N GLY A 215 -17.65 -0.99 15.32
CA GLY A 215 -18.73 -0.22 14.70
C GLY A 215 -19.73 -1.05 13.88
N GLU A 216 -19.32 -2.21 13.33
CA GLU A 216 -20.27 -3.15 12.72
C GLU A 216 -21.22 -3.79 13.75
N GLU A 217 -20.79 -3.99 15.00
CA GLU A 217 -21.63 -4.58 16.05
C GLU A 217 -22.68 -3.59 16.61
N TRP A 218 -22.50 -2.27 16.43
CA TRP A 218 -23.48 -1.24 16.83
C TRP A 218 -24.51 -0.94 15.73
N GLY A 219 -24.38 -1.56 14.56
CA GLY A 219 -25.24 -1.36 13.39
C GLY A 219 -26.41 -2.34 13.27
N CYS A 220 -27.05 -2.72 14.39
CA CYS A 220 -28.35 -3.39 14.40
C CYS A 220 -29.49 -2.36 14.44
#